data_AF-A0A1I7DY15-F1
#
_entry.id   AF-A0A1I7DY15-F1
#
_cell.length_a   1.000
_cell.length_b   1.000
_cell.length_c   1.000
_cell.angle_alpha   90.00
_cell.angle_beta   90.00
_cell.angle_gamma   90.00
#
_symmetry.space_group_name_H-M   'P 1'
#
loop_
_entity.id
_entity.type
_entity.pdbx_description
1 polymer ?
#
loop_
_entity_poly.entity_id
_entity_poly.type
_entity_poly.pdbx_seq_one_letter_code
_entity_poly.pdbx_strand_id
1 'polypeptide(L)'
;MTDILELFQSYSPALIFAAALIAAAVFVLKKTTEKAINLEFDRHAKALTLGLERRSRFEEMVLIERYETLNDLLSRLDRIASDVRRYRHGTDVEGLMRGTEIVPLTEVFERLSTRRHVLTERFYPKLDALGGLLIQYLNARDTIEAQRVQGEYKRLLNTILDEMSAVFGLNRISADTHVPQAAS
;
A
#
# COMPACT_ATOMS: atom_id res chain seq x y z
N MET A 1 35.82 34.50 45.05
CA MET A 1 36.59 33.61 44.15
C MET A 1 38.07 33.64 44.55
N THR A 2 38.37 33.38 45.82
CA THR A 2 39.69 33.50 46.45
C THR A 2 39.83 32.37 47.46
N ASP A 3 39.64 31.13 47.02
CA ASP A 3 39.72 29.96 47.92
C ASP A 3 40.31 28.70 47.26
N ILE A 4 40.45 28.66 45.94
CA ILE A 4 41.10 27.52 45.26
C ILE A 4 42.63 27.73 45.24
N LEU A 5 43.09 28.97 45.04
CA LEU A 5 44.51 29.31 44.94
C LEU A 5 45.25 29.23 46.30
N GLU A 6 44.60 29.57 47.42
CA GLU A 6 45.18 29.40 48.76
C GLU A 6 45.26 27.93 49.17
N LEU A 7 44.27 27.11 48.81
CA LEU A 7 44.31 25.67 49.01
C LEU A 7 45.55 25.06 48.32
N PHE A 8 45.83 25.46 47.09
CA PHE A 8 46.98 24.97 46.30
C PHE A 8 48.36 25.32 46.87
N GLN A 9 48.50 26.34 47.72
CA GLN A 9 49.78 26.69 48.34
C GLN A 9 50.14 25.81 49.55
N SER A 10 49.15 25.10 50.12
CA SER A 10 49.32 24.26 51.32
C SER A 10 49.64 22.78 51.04
N TYR A 11 49.54 22.35 49.77
CA TYR A 11 49.74 20.96 49.37
C TYR A 11 51.04 20.77 48.59
N SER A 12 51.69 19.61 48.80
CA SER A 12 52.88 19.21 48.05
C SER A 12 52.59 19.20 46.53
N PRO A 13 53.50 19.71 45.67
CA PRO A 13 53.36 19.69 44.21
C PRO A 13 52.99 18.32 43.63
N ALA A 14 53.43 17.23 44.27
CA ALA A 14 53.10 15.87 43.87
C ALA A 14 51.59 15.55 44.01
N LEU A 15 50.93 16.10 45.04
CA LEU A 15 49.52 15.85 45.33
C LEU A 15 48.60 16.62 44.36
N ILE A 16 49.03 17.81 43.97
CA ILE A 16 48.40 18.63 42.93
C ILE A 16 48.46 17.93 41.57
N PHE A 17 49.63 17.39 41.23
CA PHE A 17 49.83 16.64 39.99
C PHE A 17 49.00 15.36 39.95
N ALA A 18 48.92 14.62 41.07
CA ALA A 18 48.07 13.43 41.19
C ALA A 18 46.58 13.78 41.02
N ALA A 19 46.10 14.85 41.65
CA ALA A 19 44.72 15.32 41.49
C ALA A 19 44.40 15.72 40.04
N ALA A 20 45.33 16.40 39.35
CA ALA A 20 45.18 16.76 37.95
C ALA A 20 45.13 15.52 37.03
N LEU A 21 45.95 14.50 37.29
CA LEU A 21 45.92 13.23 36.55
C LEU A 21 44.61 12.48 36.76
N ILE A 22 44.08 12.44 37.98
CA ILE A 22 42.78 11.82 38.28
C ILE A 22 41.65 12.55 37.53
N ALA A 23 41.64 13.89 37.58
CA ALA A 23 40.66 14.69 36.85
C ALA A 23 40.74 14.47 35.33
N ALA A 24 41.95 14.40 34.77
CA ALA A 24 42.16 14.09 33.36
C ALA A 24 41.68 12.68 32.99
N ALA A 25 41.96 11.68 33.83
CA ALA A 25 41.51 10.30 33.62
C ALA A 25 39.98 10.20 33.64
N VAL A 26 39.31 10.85 34.61
CA VAL A 26 37.84 10.90 34.69
C VAL A 26 37.24 11.59 33.45
N PHE A 27 37.85 12.69 32.99
CA PHE A 27 37.41 13.39 31.78
C PHE A 27 37.53 12.52 30.52
N VAL A 28 38.67 11.82 30.35
CA VAL A 28 38.88 10.90 29.24
C VAL A 28 37.88 9.74 29.29
N LEU A 29 37.68 9.14 30.46
CA LEU A 29 36.74 8.03 30.65
C LEU A 29 35.31 8.45 30.26
N LYS A 30 34.86 9.62 30.75
CA LYS A 30 33.57 10.20 30.40
C LYS A 30 33.42 10.46 28.89
N LYS A 31 34.45 11.03 28.25
CA LYS A 31 34.47 11.24 26.79
C LYS A 31 34.41 9.94 26.00
N THR A 32 35.06 8.88 26.47
CA THR A 32 35.04 7.56 25.81
C THR A 32 33.69 6.87 25.94
N THR A 33 33.05 6.93 27.10
CA THR A 33 31.70 6.39 27.30
C THR A 33 30.65 7.17 26.51
N GLU A 34 30.70 8.50 26.50
CA GLU A 34 29.83 9.33 25.66
C GLU A 34 29.96 8.98 24.17
N LYS A 35 31.19 8.82 23.66
CA LYS A 35 31.41 8.41 22.26
C LYS A 35 30.90 7.01 21.97
N ALA A 36 31.11 6.05 22.88
CA ALA A 36 30.65 4.68 22.70
C ALA A 36 29.11 4.61 22.65
N ILE A 37 28.45 5.32 23.56
CA ILE A 37 26.99 5.42 23.63
C ILE A 37 26.42 6.05 22.35
N ASN A 38 26.99 7.18 21.89
CA ASN A 38 26.53 7.85 20.67
C ASN A 38 26.69 6.97 19.43
N LEU A 39 27.79 6.23 19.31
CA LEU A 39 28.02 5.32 18.18
C LEU A 39 27.00 4.17 18.15
N GLU A 40 26.60 3.66 19.31
CA GLU A 40 25.60 2.60 19.42
C GLU A 40 24.20 3.12 19.08
N PHE A 41 23.84 4.31 19.57
CA PHE A 41 22.60 5.00 19.17
C PHE A 41 22.53 5.27 17.67
N ASP A 42 23.61 5.75 17.05
CA ASP A 42 23.67 6.00 15.60
C ASP A 42 23.47 4.71 14.79
N ARG A 43 24.05 3.59 15.25
CA ARG A 43 23.86 2.27 14.62
C ARG A 43 22.41 1.80 14.73
N HIS A 44 21.80 1.94 15.90
CA HIS A 44 20.39 1.59 16.10
C HIS A 44 19.44 2.49 15.30
N ALA A 45 19.67 3.81 15.30
CA ALA A 45 18.90 4.76 14.50
C ALA A 45 18.99 4.42 13.01
N LYS A 46 20.19 4.15 12.49
CA LYS A 46 20.38 3.76 11.08
C LYS A 46 19.72 2.43 10.73
N ALA A 47 19.73 1.45 11.63
CA ALA A 47 19.05 0.17 11.41
C ALA A 47 17.51 0.36 11.39
N LEU A 48 16.99 1.21 12.27
CA LEU A 48 15.57 1.56 12.31
C LEU A 48 15.14 2.30 11.05
N THR A 49 15.89 3.31 10.60
CA THR A 49 15.54 4.06 9.37
C THR A 49 15.56 3.16 8.14
N LEU A 50 16.57 2.30 7.99
CA LEU A 50 16.63 1.32 6.88
C LEU A 50 15.48 0.31 6.95
N GLY A 51 15.08 -0.11 8.16
CA GLY A 51 13.93 -0.99 8.37
C GLY A 51 12.61 -0.32 7.98
N LEU A 52 12.41 0.93 8.38
CA LEU A 52 11.24 1.74 8.04
C LEU A 52 11.14 2.00 6.53
N GLU A 53 12.26 2.37 5.89
CA GLU A 53 12.32 2.62 4.45
C GLU A 53 11.99 1.35 3.63
N ARG A 54 12.53 0.19 4.03
CA ARG A 54 12.22 -1.10 3.38
C ARG A 54 10.76 -1.50 3.54
N ARG A 55 10.18 -1.32 4.73
CA ARG A 55 8.76 -1.59 4.97
C ARG A 55 7.88 -0.66 4.13
N SER A 56 8.21 0.62 4.08
CA SER A 56 7.49 1.60 3.26
C SER A 56 7.53 1.27 1.78
N ARG A 57 8.71 0.91 1.23
CA ARG A 57 8.83 0.51 -0.18
C ARG A 57 8.06 -0.79 -0.49
N PHE A 58 8.09 -1.75 0.43
CA PHE A 58 7.33 -2.98 0.29
C PHE A 58 5.82 -2.71 0.28
N GLU A 59 5.34 -1.89 1.22
CA GLU A 59 3.94 -1.48 1.28
C GLU A 59 3.49 -0.77 0.01
N GLU A 60 4.31 0.16 -0.51
CA GLU A 60 4.06 0.84 -1.78
C GLU A 60 3.97 -0.14 -2.95
N MET A 61 4.94 -1.07 -3.06
CA MET A 61 4.96 -2.08 -4.12
C MET A 61 3.72 -2.99 -4.07
N VAL A 62 3.31 -3.42 -2.87
CA VAL A 62 2.10 -4.24 -2.69
C VAL A 62 0.84 -3.46 -3.05
N LEU A 63 0.77 -2.16 -2.72
CA LEU A 63 -0.36 -1.31 -3.08
C LEU A 63 -0.44 -1.10 -4.60
N ILE A 64 0.69 -0.85 -5.27
CA ILE A 64 0.75 -0.72 -6.74
C ILE A 64 0.33 -2.03 -7.40
N GLU A 65 0.91 -3.17 -7.00
CA GLU A 65 0.56 -4.46 -7.57
C GLU A 65 -0.93 -4.77 -7.41
N ARG A 66 -1.51 -4.44 -6.24
CA ARG A 66 -2.95 -4.60 -6.02
C ARG A 66 -3.77 -3.70 -6.92
N TYR A 67 -3.41 -2.43 -7.05
CA TYR A 67 -4.10 -1.47 -7.90
C TYR A 67 -4.10 -1.91 -9.38
N GLU A 68 -2.93 -2.31 -9.89
CA GLU A 68 -2.78 -2.80 -11.26
C GLU A 68 -3.58 -4.08 -11.50
N THR A 69 -3.53 -5.03 -10.57
CA THR A 69 -4.28 -6.28 -10.65
C THR A 69 -5.79 -6.02 -10.69
N LEU A 70 -6.29 -5.12 -9.85
CA LEU A 70 -7.70 -4.74 -9.82
C LEU A 70 -8.14 -4.08 -11.13
N ASN A 71 -7.36 -3.13 -11.65
CA ASN A 71 -7.68 -2.46 -12.89
C ASN A 71 -7.69 -3.40 -14.10
N ASP A 72 -6.72 -4.31 -14.20
CA ASP A 72 -6.69 -5.29 -15.28
C ASP A 72 -7.93 -6.19 -15.24
N LEU A 73 -8.25 -6.75 -14.08
CA LEU A 73 -9.41 -7.63 -13.91
C LEU A 73 -10.73 -6.91 -14.19
N LEU A 74 -10.90 -5.69 -13.68
CA LEU A 74 -12.11 -4.89 -13.94
C LEU A 74 -12.23 -4.52 -15.41
N SER A 75 -11.13 -4.14 -16.06
CA SER A 75 -11.13 -3.79 -17.50
C SER A 75 -11.47 -4.99 -18.37
N ARG A 76 -11.06 -6.20 -17.96
CA ARG A 76 -11.44 -7.45 -18.65
C ARG A 76 -12.91 -7.77 -18.43
N LEU A 77 -13.38 -7.71 -17.18
CA LEU A 77 -14.79 -7.93 -16.85
C LEU A 77 -15.71 -6.95 -17.58
N ASP A 78 -15.33 -5.68 -17.72
CA ASP A 78 -16.12 -4.68 -18.45
C ASP A 78 -16.22 -4.97 -19.97
N ARG A 79 -15.11 -5.38 -20.58
CA ARG A 79 -15.10 -5.85 -21.97
C ARG A 79 -16.01 -7.06 -22.15
N ILE A 80 -15.87 -8.07 -21.29
CA ILE A 80 -16.73 -9.27 -21.32
C ILE A 80 -18.19 -8.89 -21.10
N ALA A 81 -18.49 -7.99 -20.17
CA ALA A 81 -19.85 -7.51 -19.92
C ALA A 81 -20.47 -6.86 -21.15
N SER A 82 -19.67 -6.12 -21.91
CA SER A 82 -20.08 -5.51 -23.17
C SER A 82 -20.35 -6.55 -24.25
N ASP A 83 -19.47 -7.53 -24.39
CA ASP A 83 -19.61 -8.62 -25.36
C ASP A 83 -20.78 -9.54 -25.05
N VAL A 84 -20.97 -9.92 -23.78
CA VAL A 84 -22.13 -10.68 -23.30
C VAL A 84 -23.42 -9.93 -23.59
N ARG A 85 -23.44 -8.60 -23.42
CA ARG A 85 -24.62 -7.78 -23.75
C ARG A 85 -24.91 -7.79 -25.26
N ARG A 86 -23.88 -7.62 -26.09
CA ARG A 86 -24.00 -7.69 -27.56
C ARG A 86 -24.54 -9.05 -27.99
N TYR A 87 -23.97 -10.12 -27.46
CA TYR A 87 -24.39 -11.49 -27.72
C TYR A 87 -25.85 -11.73 -27.34
N ARG A 88 -26.27 -11.29 -26.14
CA ARG A 88 -27.67 -11.41 -25.70
C ARG A 88 -28.65 -10.63 -26.58
N HIS A 89 -28.21 -9.58 -27.24
CA HIS A 89 -28.99 -8.82 -28.23
C HIS A 89 -28.88 -9.35 -29.67
N GLY A 90 -28.31 -10.56 -29.86
CA GLY A 90 -28.24 -11.24 -31.15
C GLY A 90 -27.06 -10.79 -32.04
N THR A 91 -26.11 -10.04 -31.50
CA THR A 91 -24.86 -9.73 -32.21
C THR A 91 -23.87 -10.86 -32.01
N ASP A 92 -23.36 -11.45 -33.08
CA ASP A 92 -22.29 -12.44 -32.96
C ASP A 92 -21.00 -11.79 -32.45
N VAL A 93 -20.35 -12.47 -31.50
CA VAL A 93 -19.08 -12.03 -30.90
C VAL A 93 -18.12 -13.21 -30.94
N GLU A 94 -17.16 -13.12 -31.86
CA GLU A 94 -16.17 -14.16 -32.07
C GLU A 94 -15.41 -14.48 -30.78
N GLY A 95 -15.29 -15.76 -30.47
CA GLY A 95 -14.54 -16.24 -29.30
C GLY A 95 -15.20 -16.03 -27.95
N LEU A 96 -16.39 -15.40 -27.88
CA LEU A 96 -17.11 -15.22 -26.61
C LEU A 96 -17.64 -16.56 -26.07
N MET A 97 -18.25 -17.36 -26.93
CA MET A 97 -18.95 -18.59 -26.56
C MET A 97 -18.27 -19.83 -27.14
N ARG A 98 -18.15 -20.88 -26.32
CA ARG A 98 -17.83 -22.24 -26.76
C ARG A 98 -18.81 -23.20 -26.10
N GLY A 99 -19.81 -23.66 -26.84
CA GLY A 99 -20.92 -24.42 -26.25
C GLY A 99 -21.70 -23.55 -25.25
N THR A 100 -21.68 -23.93 -23.98
CA THR A 100 -22.36 -23.21 -22.88
C THR A 100 -21.42 -22.34 -22.04
N GLU A 101 -20.14 -22.24 -22.44
CA GLU A 101 -19.11 -21.52 -21.70
C GLU A 101 -18.86 -20.13 -22.29
N ILE A 102 -18.74 -19.12 -21.41
CA ILE A 102 -18.21 -17.80 -21.76
C ILE A 102 -16.68 -17.89 -21.66
N VAL A 103 -16.03 -18.19 -22.78
CA VAL A 103 -14.59 -18.53 -22.83
C VAL A 103 -13.70 -17.48 -22.16
N PRO A 104 -13.90 -16.15 -22.37
CA PRO A 104 -13.07 -15.14 -21.72
C PRO A 104 -13.16 -15.11 -20.20
N LEU A 105 -14.25 -15.61 -19.59
CA LEU A 105 -14.39 -15.65 -18.13
C LEU A 105 -13.47 -16.69 -17.50
N THR A 106 -13.11 -17.75 -18.22
CA THR A 106 -12.21 -18.79 -17.71
C THR A 106 -10.84 -18.20 -17.38
N GLU A 107 -10.29 -17.38 -18.28
CA GLU A 107 -9.04 -16.65 -18.01
C GLU A 107 -9.18 -15.71 -16.80
N VAL A 108 -10.33 -15.02 -16.67
CA VAL A 108 -10.59 -14.12 -15.53
C VAL A 108 -10.60 -14.89 -14.21
N PHE A 109 -11.28 -16.04 -14.13
CA PHE A 109 -11.33 -16.85 -12.91
C PHE A 109 -9.99 -17.49 -12.56
N GLU A 110 -9.22 -17.95 -13.54
CA GLU A 110 -7.85 -18.43 -13.32
C GLU A 110 -6.96 -17.32 -12.74
N ARG A 111 -7.07 -16.11 -13.31
CA ARG A 111 -6.31 -14.94 -12.85
C ARG A 111 -6.74 -14.48 -11.45
N LEU A 112 -8.04 -14.52 -11.15
CA LEU A 112 -8.56 -14.28 -9.80
C LEU A 112 -8.01 -15.27 -8.79
N SER A 113 -8.03 -16.57 -9.12
CA SER A 113 -7.55 -17.65 -8.26
C SER A 113 -6.06 -17.51 -7.94
N THR A 114 -5.23 -17.26 -8.96
CA THR A 114 -3.79 -17.07 -8.80
C THR A 114 -3.41 -15.81 -8.03
N ARG A 115 -4.25 -14.75 -8.09
CA ARG A 115 -4.00 -13.45 -7.45
C ARG A 115 -4.78 -13.24 -6.14
N ARG A 116 -5.37 -14.30 -5.57
CA ARG A 116 -6.18 -14.21 -4.34
C ARG A 116 -5.48 -13.49 -3.18
N HIS A 117 -4.18 -13.73 -3.00
CA HIS A 117 -3.37 -13.11 -1.94
C HIS A 117 -3.21 -11.59 -2.12
N VAL A 118 -3.07 -11.11 -3.36
CA VAL A 118 -2.97 -9.69 -3.69
C VAL A 118 -4.31 -8.99 -3.46
N LEU A 119 -5.40 -9.64 -3.90
CA LEU A 119 -6.76 -9.10 -3.86
C LEU A 119 -7.38 -9.10 -2.46
N THR A 120 -6.91 -10.00 -1.58
CA THR A 120 -7.42 -10.21 -0.22
C THR A 120 -8.90 -10.65 -0.19
N GLU A 121 -9.39 -11.00 0.99
CA GLU A 121 -10.81 -11.30 1.23
C GLU A 121 -11.74 -10.10 0.97
N ARG A 122 -11.18 -8.90 0.75
CA ARG A 122 -11.95 -7.70 0.42
C ARG A 122 -12.42 -7.68 -1.04
N PHE A 123 -11.50 -7.83 -2.00
CA PHE A 123 -11.81 -7.65 -3.42
C PHE A 123 -12.06 -8.97 -4.14
N TYR A 124 -11.41 -10.05 -3.74
CA TYR A 124 -11.55 -11.37 -4.36
C TYR A 124 -13.03 -11.80 -4.51
N PRO A 125 -13.85 -11.87 -3.44
CA PRO A 125 -15.23 -12.35 -3.57
C PRO A 125 -16.11 -11.43 -4.41
N LYS A 126 -15.79 -10.13 -4.49
CA LYS A 126 -16.58 -9.16 -5.27
C LYS A 126 -16.31 -9.30 -6.77
N LEU A 127 -15.05 -9.50 -7.15
CA LEU A 127 -14.69 -9.73 -8.55
C LEU A 127 -15.18 -11.10 -9.05
N ASP A 128 -15.09 -12.12 -8.20
CA ASP A 128 -15.69 -13.43 -8.46
C ASP A 128 -17.20 -13.32 -8.69
N ALA A 129 -17.90 -12.58 -7.82
CA ALA A 129 -19.32 -12.31 -7.96
C ALA A 129 -19.66 -11.50 -9.24
N LEU A 130 -18.82 -10.57 -9.69
CA LEU A 130 -19.02 -9.89 -10.97
C LEU A 130 -19.00 -10.90 -12.14
N GLY A 131 -18.03 -11.81 -12.17
CA GLY A 131 -17.98 -12.88 -13.16
C GLY A 131 -19.23 -13.77 -13.11
N GLY A 132 -19.65 -14.17 -11.91
CA GLY A 132 -20.88 -14.93 -11.71
C GLY A 132 -22.15 -14.21 -12.20
N LEU A 133 -22.23 -12.89 -12.01
CA LEU A 133 -23.35 -12.08 -12.51
C LEU A 133 -23.39 -12.01 -14.05
N LEU A 134 -22.24 -12.07 -14.74
CA LEU A 134 -22.21 -12.15 -16.19
C LEU A 134 -22.75 -13.48 -16.71
N ILE A 135 -22.44 -14.58 -16.04
CA ILE A 135 -23.03 -15.90 -16.33
C ILE A 135 -24.54 -15.87 -16.09
N GLN A 136 -24.99 -15.30 -14.96
CA GLN A 136 -26.42 -15.16 -14.66
C GLN A 136 -27.13 -14.28 -15.69
N TYR A 137 -26.50 -13.19 -16.12
CA TYR A 137 -27.08 -12.27 -17.11
C TYR A 137 -27.28 -12.96 -18.46
N LEU A 138 -26.30 -13.76 -18.90
CA LEU A 138 -26.40 -14.53 -20.13
C LEU A 138 -27.54 -15.57 -20.06
N ASN A 139 -27.70 -16.21 -18.90
CA ASN A 139 -28.69 -17.26 -18.68
C ASN A 139 -30.07 -16.74 -18.24
N ALA A 140 -30.25 -15.42 -18.14
CA ALA A 140 -31.51 -14.82 -17.71
C ALA A 140 -32.64 -15.15 -18.70
N ARG A 141 -33.75 -15.68 -18.17
CA ARG A 141 -34.87 -16.25 -18.93
C ARG A 141 -35.68 -15.19 -19.66
N ASP A 142 -35.75 -14.00 -19.08
CA ASP A 142 -36.52 -12.89 -19.61
C ASP A 142 -35.80 -11.55 -19.45
N THR A 143 -36.42 -10.49 -19.97
CA THR A 143 -35.87 -9.13 -19.93
C THR A 143 -35.84 -8.56 -18.51
N ILE A 144 -36.80 -8.94 -17.65
CA ILE A 144 -36.91 -8.43 -16.27
C ILE A 144 -35.77 -8.98 -15.42
N GLU A 145 -35.54 -10.30 -15.49
CA GLU A 145 -34.44 -10.97 -14.80
C GLU A 145 -33.09 -10.39 -15.22
N ALA A 146 -32.88 -10.18 -16.52
CA ALA A 146 -31.62 -9.61 -16.98
C ALA A 146 -31.42 -8.16 -16.57
N GLN A 147 -32.48 -7.34 -16.55
CA GLN A 147 -32.39 -5.98 -16.03
C GLN A 147 -32.04 -5.98 -14.54
N ARG A 148 -32.61 -6.91 -13.76
CA ARG A 148 -32.26 -7.10 -12.35
C ARG A 148 -30.78 -7.45 -12.19
N VAL A 149 -30.30 -8.48 -12.89
CA VAL A 149 -28.89 -8.92 -12.83
C VAL A 149 -27.94 -7.80 -13.29
N GLN A 150 -28.29 -7.08 -14.35
CA GLN A 150 -27.51 -5.92 -14.80
C GLN A 150 -27.45 -4.82 -13.74
N GLY A 151 -28.56 -4.58 -13.03
CA GLY A 151 -28.61 -3.65 -11.90
C GLY A 151 -27.75 -4.09 -10.71
N GLU A 152 -27.68 -5.39 -10.43
CA GLU A 152 -26.79 -5.97 -9.42
C GLU A 152 -25.32 -5.82 -9.82
N TYR A 153 -24.99 -6.12 -11.08
CA TYR A 153 -23.65 -5.95 -11.63
C TYR A 153 -23.16 -4.50 -11.47
N LYS A 154 -23.99 -3.52 -11.87
CA LYS A 154 -23.65 -2.10 -11.75
C LYS A 154 -23.44 -1.68 -10.29
N ARG A 155 -24.31 -2.11 -9.39
CA ARG A 155 -24.18 -1.80 -7.95
C ARG A 155 -22.89 -2.35 -7.36
N LEU A 156 -22.58 -3.61 -7.66
CA LEU A 156 -21.37 -4.26 -7.19
C LEU A 156 -20.10 -3.62 -7.77
N LEU A 157 -20.11 -3.29 -9.06
CA LEU A 157 -19.00 -2.58 -9.72
C LEU A 157 -18.74 -1.24 -9.04
N ASN A 158 -19.78 -0.44 -8.79
CA ASN A 158 -19.64 0.84 -8.09
C ASN A 158 -19.08 0.65 -6.68
N THR A 159 -19.56 -0.35 -5.94
CA THR A 159 -19.00 -0.68 -4.61
C THR A 159 -17.51 -1.00 -4.69
N ILE A 160 -17.07 -1.76 -5.70
CA ILE A 160 -15.64 -2.05 -5.88
C ILE A 160 -14.85 -0.77 -6.16
N LEU A 161 -15.35 0.09 -7.07
CA LEU A 161 -14.68 1.35 -7.43
C LEU A 161 -14.58 2.32 -6.25
N ASP A 162 -15.62 2.41 -5.42
CA ASP A 162 -15.62 3.22 -4.20
C ASP A 162 -14.60 2.68 -3.19
N GLU A 163 -14.57 1.36 -3.00
CA GLU A 163 -13.60 0.71 -2.11
C GLU A 163 -12.15 0.88 -2.61
N MET A 164 -11.93 0.79 -3.92
CA MET A 164 -10.63 1.09 -4.54
C MET A 164 -10.24 2.54 -4.27
N SER A 165 -11.15 3.48 -4.50
CA SER A 165 -10.90 4.91 -4.28
C SER A 165 -10.53 5.21 -2.81
N ALA A 166 -11.16 4.52 -1.86
CA ALA A 166 -10.83 4.62 -0.45
C ALA A 166 -9.48 3.99 -0.09
N VAL A 167 -9.14 2.81 -0.65
CA VAL A 167 -7.89 2.10 -0.35
C VAL A 167 -6.67 2.79 -0.96
N PHE A 168 -6.79 3.28 -2.18
CA PHE A 168 -5.68 3.88 -2.93
C PHE A 168 -5.64 5.41 -2.84
N GLY A 169 -6.55 6.02 -2.07
CA GLY A 169 -6.55 7.46 -1.84
C GLY A 169 -6.83 8.31 -3.09
N LEU A 170 -7.48 7.74 -4.11
CA LEU A 170 -7.77 8.42 -5.39
C LEU A 170 -8.58 9.71 -5.19
N ASN A 171 -9.44 9.74 -4.17
CA ASN A 171 -10.25 10.90 -3.83
C ASN A 171 -9.44 12.11 -3.32
N ARG A 172 -8.21 11.89 -2.83
CA ARG A 172 -7.34 12.97 -2.34
C ARG A 172 -6.60 13.65 -3.49
N ILE A 173 -6.23 12.88 -4.51
CA ILE A 173 -5.50 13.37 -5.69
C ILE A 173 -6.38 14.36 -6.48
N SER A 174 -7.67 14.06 -6.64
CA SER A 174 -8.61 14.92 -7.38
C SER A 174 -8.85 16.29 -6.73
N ALA A 175 -8.76 16.38 -5.39
CA ALA A 175 -8.96 17.62 -4.64
C ALA A 175 -7.77 18.59 -4.76
N ASP A 176 -6.54 18.06 -4.82
CA ASP A 176 -5.33 18.88 -4.94
C ASP A 176 -5.05 19.38 -6.38
N THR A 177 -5.66 18.75 -7.40
CA THR A 177 -5.56 19.18 -8.81
C THR A 177 -6.50 20.33 -9.21
N HIS A 178 -7.32 20.87 -8.30
CA HIS A 178 -8.01 22.14 -8.57
C HIS A 178 -7.03 23.31 -8.42
N VAL A 179 -6.26 23.56 -9.49
CA VAL A 179 -5.62 24.86 -9.72
C VAL A 179 -6.74 25.90 -9.72
N PRO A 180 -6.70 26.94 -8.86
CA PRO A 180 -7.68 28.00 -8.91
C PRO A 180 -7.58 28.64 -10.30
N GLN A 181 -8.66 28.55 -11.08
CA GLN A 181 -8.80 29.36 -12.28
C GLN A 181 -8.62 30.81 -11.83
N ALA A 182 -7.52 31.42 -12.28
CA ALA A 182 -7.26 32.83 -12.08
C ALA A 182 -8.46 33.59 -12.65
N ALA A 183 -9.19 34.28 -11.77
CA ALA A 183 -10.26 35.18 -12.15
C ALA A 183 -9.70 36.19 -13.15
N SER A 184 -10.29 36.21 -14.34
CA SER A 184 -10.09 37.23 -15.37
C SER A 184 -10.94 38.45 -15.07
#